data_AF-A0A2D0N610-F1
#
_entry.id   AF-A0A2D0N610-F1
#
_cell.length_a   1.000
_cell.length_b   1.000
_cell.length_c   1.000
_cell.angle_alpha   90.00
_cell.angle_beta   90.00
_cell.angle_gamma   90.00
#
_symmetry.space_group_name_H-M   'P 1'
#
loop_
_entity.id
_entity.type
_entity.pdbx_description
1 polymer ?
#
loop_
_entity_poly.entity_id
_entity_poly.type
_entity_poly.pdbx_seq_one_letter_code
_entity_poly.pdbx_strand_id
1 'polypeptide(L)' 'MEDYDPKAFLLFGLQHFGLPVNTHEGNMVYLAGGYQIEIEGKSLFKLMQNGQVIGPFGGVEALCSFLKQDMALNQNE' A
#
# COMPACT_ATOMS: atom_id res chain seq x y z
N MET A 1 12.69 16.16 -16.13
CA MET A 1 11.50 15.97 -15.27
C MET A 1 11.88 14.89 -14.29
N GLU A 2 11.81 15.23 -13.01
CA GLU A 2 12.38 14.47 -11.89
C GLU A 2 11.94 13.00 -11.91
N ASP A 3 12.93 12.10 -11.93
CA ASP A 3 12.74 10.67 -11.84
C ASP A 3 12.33 10.34 -10.41
N TYR A 4 11.05 10.48 -10.11
CA TYR A 4 10.55 10.25 -8.77
C TYR A 4 10.27 8.77 -8.55
N ASP A 5 10.82 8.25 -7.46
CA ASP A 5 10.76 6.83 -7.13
C ASP A 5 9.35 6.48 -6.59
N PRO A 6 8.56 5.67 -7.31
CA PRO A 6 7.18 5.37 -6.92
C PRO A 6 7.11 4.63 -5.58
N LYS A 7 8.16 3.90 -5.21
CA LYS A 7 8.25 3.25 -3.90
C LYS A 7 8.45 4.27 -2.80
N ALA A 8 9.31 5.27 -3.00
CA ALA A 8 9.48 6.35 -2.04
C ALA A 8 8.16 7.10 -1.81
N PHE A 9 7.37 7.32 -2.86
CA PHE A 9 6.03 7.93 -2.73
C PHE A 9 5.08 7.09 -1.90
N LEU A 10 5.06 5.80 -2.21
CA LEU A 10 4.20 4.86 -1.54
C LEU A 10 4.53 4.80 -0.05
N LEU A 11 5.82 4.64 0.29
CA LEU A 11 6.28 4.62 1.68
C LEU A 11 5.94 5.92 2.40
N PHE A 12 6.13 7.07 1.74
CA PHE A 12 5.78 8.38 2.30
C PHE A 12 4.27 8.50 2.55
N GLY A 13 3.44 8.09 1.60
CA GLY A 13 1.99 8.11 1.77
C GLY A 13 1.51 7.15 2.85
N LEU A 14 2.07 5.94 2.93
CA LEU A 14 1.76 4.99 4.00
C LEU A 14 2.09 5.57 5.38
N GLN A 15 3.29 6.16 5.53
CA GLN A 15 3.70 6.82 6.76
C GLN A 15 2.79 8.01 7.09
N HIS A 16 2.44 8.84 6.11
CA HIS A 16 1.56 9.99 6.29
C HIS A 16 0.15 9.59 6.75
N PHE A 17 -0.37 8.47 6.24
CA PHE A 17 -1.67 7.94 6.64
C PHE A 17 -1.63 7.16 7.97
N GLY A 18 -0.44 6.94 8.55
CA GLY A 18 -0.25 6.19 9.78
C GLY A 18 -0.30 4.67 9.59
N LEU A 19 -0.02 4.18 8.39
CA LEU A 19 -0.03 2.76 8.04
C LEU A 19 1.39 2.17 8.25
N PRO A 20 1.58 1.30 9.25
CA PRO A 20 2.90 0.74 9.55
C PRO A 20 3.31 -0.28 8.48
N VAL A 21 4.46 -0.01 7.85
CA VAL A 21 5.11 -0.94 6.91
C VAL A 21 5.97 -1.93 7.71
N ASN A 22 5.72 -3.22 7.54
CA ASN A 22 6.49 -4.28 8.19
C ASN A 22 7.83 -4.51 7.48
N THR A 23 7.77 -4.73 6.16
CA THR A 23 8.94 -4.95 5.33
C THR A 23 8.65 -4.53 3.89
N HIS A 24 9.68 -4.32 3.09
CA HIS A 24 9.53 -4.07 1.66
C HIS A 24 10.71 -4.71 0.91
N GLU A 25 10.41 -5.46 -0.15
CA GLU A 25 11.41 -6.16 -0.94
C GLU A 25 11.14 -5.90 -2.43
N GLY A 26 12.13 -5.34 -3.14
CA GLY A 26 11.95 -4.92 -4.52
C GLY A 26 10.74 -3.99 -4.69
N ASN A 27 9.77 -4.45 -5.51
CA ASN A 27 8.51 -3.78 -5.82
C ASN A 27 7.35 -4.20 -4.90
N MET A 28 7.59 -5.03 -3.87
CA MET A 28 6.57 -5.45 -2.91
C MET A 28 6.77 -4.74 -1.56
N VAL A 29 5.67 -4.27 -0.98
CA VAL A 29 5.60 -3.65 0.35
C VAL A 29 4.62 -4.45 1.19
N TYR A 30 5.05 -4.91 2.35
CA TYR A 30 4.29 -5.73 3.27
C TYR A 30 3.91 -4.90 4.50
N LEU A 31 2.64 -4.92 4.87
CA LEU A 31 2.11 -4.19 6.03
C LEU A 31 1.59 -5.15 7.09
N ALA A 32 1.27 -4.60 8.26
CA ALA A 32 0.56 -5.32 9.30
C ALA A 32 -0.81 -5.83 8.79
N GLY A 33 -1.37 -6.90 9.38
CA GLY A 33 -2.68 -7.43 8.98
C GLY A 33 -2.69 -8.26 7.69
N GLY A 34 -1.52 -8.67 7.19
CA GLY A 34 -1.41 -9.52 6.01
C GLY A 34 -1.56 -8.78 4.68
N TYR A 35 -1.57 -7.45 4.70
CA TYR A 35 -1.64 -6.65 3.48
C TYR A 35 -0.28 -6.56 2.78
N GLN A 36 -0.34 -6.57 1.46
CA GLN A 36 0.80 -6.56 0.56
C GLN A 36 0.47 -5.63 -0.60
N ILE A 37 1.39 -4.74 -0.96
CA ILE A 37 1.26 -3.81 -2.06
C ILE A 37 2.34 -4.14 -3.07
N GLU A 38 1.95 -4.44 -4.30
CA GLU A 38 2.84 -4.63 -5.42
C GLU A 38 2.85 -3.36 -6.29
N ILE A 39 4.03 -2.83 -6.58
CA ILE A 39 4.23 -1.64 -7.41
C ILE A 39 4.37 -2.12 -8.85
N GLU A 40 3.30 -1.98 -9.63
CA GLU A 40 3.27 -2.38 -11.04
C GLU A 40 3.68 -1.24 -11.99
N GLY A 41 3.56 0.02 -11.57
CA GLY A 41 3.98 1.17 -12.36
C GLY A 41 4.10 2.47 -11.55
N LYS A 42 4.38 3.59 -12.23
CA LYS A 42 4.60 4.90 -11.58
C LYS A 42 3.42 5.38 -10.73
N SER A 43 2.20 4.95 -11.05
CA SER A 43 0.98 5.34 -10.32
C SER A 43 -0.02 4.18 -10.23
N LEU A 44 0.46 2.95 -10.39
CA LEU A 44 -0.37 1.74 -10.35
C LEU A 44 0.17 0.82 -9.26
N PHE A 45 -0.68 0.54 -8.27
CA PHE A 45 -0.36 -0.26 -7.11
C PHE A 45 -1.41 -1.35 -6.97
N LYS A 46 -0.99 -2.58 -6.76
CA LYS A 46 -1.91 -3.70 -6.57
C LYS A 46 -1.92 -4.09 -5.11
N LEU A 47 -3.11 -4.00 -4.51
CA LEU A 47 -3.31 -4.40 -3.13
C LEU A 47 -3.69 -5.88 -3.06
N MET A 48 -3.05 -6.57 -2.14
CA MET A 48 -3.31 -7.96 -1.79
C MET A 48 -3.45 -8.08 -0.27
N GLN A 49 -4.26 -9.01 0.21
CA GLN A 49 -4.37 -9.35 1.62
C GLN A 49 -4.36 -10.87 1.75
N ASN A 50 -3.47 -11.42 2.58
CA ASN A 50 -3.35 -12.87 2.80
C ASN A 50 -3.27 -13.69 1.49
N GLY A 51 -2.62 -13.16 0.45
CA GLY A 51 -2.47 -13.80 -0.86
C GLY A 51 -3.67 -13.63 -1.81
N GLN A 52 -4.74 -12.95 -1.40
CA GLN A 52 -5.86 -12.59 -2.26
C GLN A 52 -5.69 -11.18 -2.82
N VAL A 53 -5.92 -11.01 -4.13
CA VAL A 53 -5.90 -9.69 -4.77
C VAL A 53 -7.18 -8.95 -4.42
N ILE A 54 -7.05 -7.84 -3.71
CA ILE A 54 -8.15 -6.93 -3.38
C ILE A 54 -8.48 -6.07 -4.60
N GLY A 55 -7.46 -5.50 -5.24
CA GLY A 55 -7.62 -4.77 -6.49
C GLY A 55 -6.45 -3.86 -6.86
N PRO A 56 -6.47 -3.32 -8.09
CA PRO A 56 -5.54 -2.29 -8.52
C PRO A 56 -5.99 -0.89 -8.04
N PHE A 57 -5.03 -0.06 -7.67
CA PHE A 57 -5.22 1.30 -7.20
C PHE A 57 -4.38 2.26 -8.03
N GLY A 58 -5.07 3.25 -8.60
CA GLY A 58 -4.48 4.32 -9.40
C GLY A 58 -3.99 5.49 -8.53
N GLY A 59 -2.99 5.24 -7.69
CA GLY A 59 -2.40 6.27 -6.83
C GLY A 59 -2.32 5.89 -5.35
N VAL A 60 -1.38 6.50 -4.65
CA VAL A 60 -1.09 6.24 -3.24
C VAL A 60 -2.23 6.71 -2.34
N GLU A 61 -2.85 7.85 -2.63
CA GLU A 61 -3.96 8.38 -1.82
C GLU A 61 -5.16 7.43 -1.76
N ALA A 62 -5.62 6.94 -2.92
CA ALA A 62 -6.74 6.00 -2.99
C ALA A 62 -6.44 4.69 -2.26
N LEU A 63 -5.23 4.15 -2.46
CA LEU A 63 -4.74 2.95 -1.79
C LEU A 63 -4.68 3.12 -0.27
N CYS A 64 -4.05 4.19 0.21
CA CYS A 64 -3.90 4.44 1.64
C CYS A 64 -5.24 4.74 2.31
N SER A 65 -6.14 5.47 1.64
CA SER A 65 -7.49 5.73 2.16
C SER A 65 -8.26 4.43 2.35
N PHE A 66 -8.25 3.55 1.34
CA PHE A 66 -8.87 2.23 1.43
C PHE A 66 -8.27 1.40 2.57
N LEU A 67 -6.94 1.27 2.60
CA LEU A 67 -6.23 0.52 3.65
C LEU A 67 -6.56 1.01 5.05
N LYS A 68 -6.60 2.32 5.27
CA LYS A 68 -6.93 2.90 6.57
C LYS A 68 -8.35 2.56 7.01
N GLN A 69 -9.32 2.61 6.10
CA GLN A 69 -10.70 2.26 6.40
C GLN A 69 -10.84 0.75 6.66
N ASP A 70 -10.25 -0.07 5.80
CA ASP A 70 -10.34 -1.52 5.87
C ASP A 70 -9.63 -2.07 7.12
N MET A 71 -8.42 -1.59 7.43
CA MET A 71 -7.71 -1.93 8.66
C MET A 71 -8.48 -1.50 9.91
N ALA A 72 -9.11 -0.31 9.91
CA ALA A 72 -9.89 0.14 11.05
C ALA A 72 -11.15 -0.72 11.28
N LEU A 73 -11.73 -1.28 10.22
CA LEU A 73 -12.88 -2.20 10.32
C LEU A 73 -12.44 -3.59 10.79
N ASN A 74 -11.33 -4.12 10.27
CA ASN A 74 -10.82 -5.46 10.61
C ASN A 74 -10.12 -5.54 11.97
N GLN A 75 -9.89 -4.42 12.68
CA GLN A 75 -9.33 -4.40 14.04
C GLN A 75 -10.40 -4.55 15.14
N ASN A 76 -11.69 -4.63 14.78
CA ASN A 76 -12.82 -4.67 15.71
C ASN A 76 -13.50 -6.05 15.84
N GLU A 77 -12.87 -7.14 15.37
CA GLU A 77 -13.35 -8.52 15.53
C GLU A 77 -12.56 -9.33 16.56
#